data_AF-A0A7Y8F7S9-F1
#
_entry.id   AF-A0A7Y8F7S9-F1
#
_cell.length_a   1.000
_cell.length_b   1.000
_cell.length_c   1.000
_cell.angle_alpha   90.00
_cell.angle_beta   90.00
_cell.angle_gamma   90.00
#
_symmetry.space_group_name_H-M   'P 1'
#
loop_
_entity.id
_entity.type
_entity.pdbx_description
1 polymer ?
#
loop_
_entity_poly.entity_id
_entity_poly.type
_entity_poly.pdbx_seq_one_letter_code
_entity_poly.pdbx_strand_id
1 'polypeptide(L)'
;MALDDLEGIVVASGTWLYDGAISKRTFVIARNYDVRWATYQADGLLEEGELPAEPGPDGLYYYVSGTGPFPNVDAAKEWNEQAWGPVVWDK
;
A
#
# COMPACT_ATOMS: atom_id res chain seq x y z
N MET A 1 12.97 6.38 -15.55
CA MET A 1 12.16 7.34 -14.77
C MET A 1 12.51 7.06 -13.32
N ALA A 2 13.11 8.01 -12.61
CA ALA A 2 13.37 7.81 -11.18
C ALA A 2 12.01 7.86 -10.46
N LEU A 3 11.63 6.76 -9.82
CA LEU A 3 10.47 6.73 -8.93
C LEU A 3 10.80 7.58 -7.71
N ASP A 4 9.94 8.54 -7.38
CA ASP A 4 10.07 9.30 -6.14
C ASP A 4 10.06 8.33 -4.95
N ASP A 5 11.11 8.39 -4.12
CA ASP A 5 11.31 7.46 -3.00
C ASP A 5 10.22 7.57 -1.93
N LEU A 6 9.49 8.70 -1.88
CA LEU A 6 8.56 9.04 -0.81
C LEU A 6 7.11 9.10 -1.29
N GLU A 7 6.85 9.76 -2.44
CA GLU A 7 5.49 9.85 -2.97
C GLU A 7 5.07 8.56 -3.69
N GLY A 8 5.99 7.95 -4.46
CA GLY A 8 5.71 6.80 -5.32
C GLY A 8 4.89 7.14 -6.56
N ILE A 9 4.40 6.12 -7.26
CA ILE A 9 3.49 6.28 -8.41
C ILE A 9 2.20 5.50 -8.16
N VAL A 10 1.06 6.16 -8.39
CA VAL A 10 -0.23 5.48 -8.40
C VAL A 10 -0.29 4.54 -9.60
N VAL A 11 -0.33 3.23 -9.33
CA VAL A 11 -0.38 2.16 -10.35
C VAL A 11 -1.77 1.51 -10.45
N ALA A 12 -2.61 1.70 -9.45
CA ALA A 12 -4.04 1.38 -9.53
C ALA A 12 -4.86 2.32 -8.65
N SER A 13 -6.12 2.51 -9.01
CA SER A 13 -7.08 3.28 -8.23
C SER A 13 -8.40 2.54 -8.13
N GLY A 14 -9.08 2.74 -7.01
CA GLY A 14 -10.36 2.10 -6.73
C GLY A 14 -11.17 2.91 -5.74
N THR A 15 -12.34 2.37 -5.41
CA THR A 15 -13.28 2.98 -4.48
C THR A 15 -13.78 1.93 -3.50
N TRP A 16 -13.85 2.28 -2.22
CA TRP A 16 -14.47 1.46 -1.18
C TRP A 16 -15.59 2.24 -0.49
N LEU A 17 -16.46 1.55 0.24
CA LEU A 17 -17.63 2.12 0.90
C LEU A 17 -17.44 2.11 2.42
N TYR A 18 -17.04 3.24 3.00
CA TYR A 18 -17.02 3.40 4.45
C TYR A 18 -18.41 3.17 5.04
N ASP A 19 -18.50 2.21 5.96
CA ASP A 19 -19.74 1.77 6.60
C ASP A 19 -20.84 1.40 5.59
N GLY A 20 -20.44 0.91 4.41
CA GLY A 20 -21.33 0.54 3.32
C GLY A 20 -22.02 1.71 2.60
N ALA A 21 -21.78 2.96 3.01
CA ALA A 21 -22.57 4.12 2.54
C ALA A 21 -21.73 5.26 1.94
N ILE A 22 -20.51 5.49 2.42
CA ILE A 22 -19.70 6.65 2.03
C ILE A 22 -18.58 6.20 1.10
N SER A 23 -18.63 6.64 -0.17
CA SER A 23 -17.57 6.32 -1.13
C SER A 23 -16.27 7.05 -0.79
N LYS A 24 -15.18 6.29 -0.77
CA LYS A 24 -13.82 6.77 -0.52
C LYS A 24 -12.89 6.22 -1.59
N ARG A 25 -12.01 7.06 -2.11
CA ARG A 25 -10.96 6.63 -3.04
C ARG A 25 -9.87 5.89 -2.30
N THR A 26 -9.33 4.88 -2.96
CA THR A 26 -8.10 4.19 -2.56
C THR A 26 -7.19 4.04 -3.76
N PHE A 27 -5.90 3.92 -3.49
CA PHE A 27 -4.86 3.86 -4.49
C PHE A 27 -3.88 2.75 -4.14
N VAL A 28 -3.38 2.05 -5.16
CA VAL A 28 -2.15 1.25 -5.05
C VAL A 28 -1.01 2.14 -5.51
N ILE A 29 -0.04 2.34 -4.63
CA ILE A 29 1.14 3.16 -4.86
C ILE A 29 2.36 2.24 -4.94
N ALA A 30 3.06 2.28 -6.07
CA ALA A 30 4.35 1.62 -6.25
C ALA A 30 5.49 2.54 -5.78
N ARG A 31 6.41 1.99 -5.00
CA ARG A 31 7.60 2.68 -4.46
C ARG A 31 8.83 1.80 -4.62
N ASN A 32 10.00 2.40 -4.66
CA ASN A 32 11.31 1.72 -4.67
C ASN A 32 11.86 1.53 -3.24
N TYR A 33 11.14 2.00 -2.22
CA TYR A 33 11.59 2.01 -0.84
C TYR A 33 10.45 1.66 0.14
N ASP A 34 10.79 0.98 1.24
CA ASP A 34 9.83 0.63 2.28
C ASP A 34 9.51 1.82 3.19
N VAL A 35 8.59 2.67 2.75
CA VAL A 35 8.19 3.87 3.49
C VAL A 35 7.50 3.53 4.82
N ARG A 36 6.79 2.39 4.95
CA ARG A 36 6.16 2.00 6.22
C ARG A 36 7.24 1.78 7.27
N TRP A 37 8.20 0.91 6.96
CA TRP A 37 9.28 0.59 7.89
C TRP A 37 10.10 1.84 8.24
N ALA A 38 10.42 2.67 7.25
CA ALA A 38 11.16 3.92 7.47
C ALA A 38 10.43 4.89 8.41
N THR A 39 9.11 5.03 8.22
CA THR A 39 8.26 5.89 9.05
C THR A 39 8.20 5.34 10.48
N TYR A 40 7.97 4.04 10.62
CA TYR A 40 7.87 3.39 11.94
C TYR A 40 9.22 3.40 12.66
N GLN A 41 10.32 3.28 11.93
CA GLN A 41 11.67 3.41 12.50
C GLN A 41 11.88 4.82 13.06
N ALA A 42 11.53 5.85 12.28
CA ALA A 42 11.67 7.25 12.69
C ALA A 42 10.78 7.58 13.90
N ASP A 43 9.58 7.01 13.96
CA ASP A 43 8.63 7.21 15.05
C ASP A 43 8.89 6.31 16.27
N GLY A 44 9.84 5.37 16.19
CA GLY A 44 10.11 4.40 17.26
C GLY A 44 8.96 3.40 17.50
N LEU A 45 8.17 3.13 16.46
CA LEU A 45 6.99 2.27 16.47
C LEU A 45 7.27 0.85 15.95
N LEU A 46 8.50 0.56 15.53
CA LEU A 46 8.91 -0.79 15.14
C LEU A 46 8.93 -1.73 16.34
N GLU A 47 8.51 -2.97 16.12
CA GLU A 47 8.70 -4.04 17.09
C GLU A 47 10.19 -4.44 17.18
N GLU A 48 10.59 -5.07 18.30
CA GLU A 48 11.98 -5.50 18.49
C GLU A 48 12.36 -6.54 17.41
N GLY A 49 13.33 -6.19 16.56
CA GLY A 49 13.78 -7.03 15.46
C GLY A 49 12.97 -6.90 14.17
N GLU A 50 12.01 -5.97 14.07
CA GLU A 50 11.27 -5.74 12.83
C GLU A 50 12.21 -5.18 11.73
N LEU A 51 12.32 -5.95 10.64
CA LEU A 51 13.12 -5.61 9.46
C LEU A 51 12.22 -5.00 8.37
N PRO A 52 12.79 -4.24 7.41
CA PRO A 52 12.06 -3.79 6.24
C PRO A 52 11.48 -4.99 5.48
N ALA A 53 10.34 -4.81 4.84
CA ALA A 53 9.81 -5.83 3.95
C ALA A 53 10.77 -6.06 2.77
N GLU A 54 10.71 -7.26 2.19
CA GLU A 54 11.39 -7.52 0.93
C GLU A 54 10.60 -6.89 -0.23
N PRO A 55 11.28 -6.25 -1.19
CA PRO A 55 10.62 -5.73 -2.38
C PRO A 55 10.04 -6.88 -3.21
N GLY A 56 9.04 -6.57 -4.04
CA GLY A 56 8.50 -7.50 -5.01
C GLY A 56 9.55 -7.97 -6.04
N PRO A 57 9.20 -8.95 -6.90
CA PRO A 57 10.11 -9.51 -7.91
C PRO A 57 10.68 -8.49 -8.91
N ASP A 58 10.01 -7.35 -9.06
CA ASP A 58 10.40 -6.21 -9.89
C ASP A 58 11.21 -5.15 -9.15
N GLY A 59 11.53 -5.38 -7.87
CA GLY A 59 12.25 -4.45 -7.01
C GLY A 59 11.35 -3.33 -6.45
N LEU A 60 10.03 -3.45 -6.55
CA LEU A 60 9.08 -2.44 -6.09
C LEU A 60 8.25 -2.90 -4.89
N TYR A 61 7.87 -1.95 -4.07
CA TYR A 61 6.93 -2.08 -2.96
C TYR A 61 5.58 -1.54 -3.38
N TYR A 62 4.52 -2.31 -3.13
CA TYR A 62 3.15 -1.93 -3.46
C TYR A 62 2.36 -1.65 -2.19
N TYR A 63 1.78 -0.47 -2.08
CA TYR A 63 0.99 -0.05 -0.91
C TYR A 63 -0.43 0.29 -1.32
N VAL A 64 -1.40 -0.27 -0.62
CA VAL A 64 -2.77 0.25 -0.65
C VAL A 64 -2.87 1.32 0.44
N SER A 65 -3.59 2.42 0.17
CA SER A 65 -3.76 3.51 1.15
C SER A 65 -4.12 2.99 2.55
N GLY A 66 -3.23 3.20 3.51
CA GLY A 66 -3.42 2.79 4.92
C GLY A 66 -3.01 1.35 5.26
N THR A 67 -2.36 0.63 4.35
CA THR A 67 -1.88 -0.76 4.56
C THR A 67 -0.67 -1.08 3.66
N GLY A 68 -0.28 -2.35 3.58
CA GLY A 68 0.88 -2.84 2.84
C GLY A 68 2.16 -2.82 3.67
N PRO A 69 3.29 -3.31 3.13
CA PRO A 69 3.56 -3.58 1.70
C PRO A 69 3.05 -4.93 1.17
N PHE A 70 2.76 -4.98 -0.14
CA PHE A 70 2.39 -6.16 -0.91
C PHE A 70 3.46 -6.51 -1.96
N PRO A 71 3.58 -7.80 -2.36
CA PRO A 71 4.61 -8.25 -3.29
C PRO A 71 4.36 -7.85 -4.76
N ASN A 72 3.13 -7.51 -5.14
CA ASN A 72 2.77 -7.04 -6.49
C ASN A 72 1.40 -6.33 -6.47
N VAL A 73 1.05 -5.67 -7.60
CA VAL A 73 -0.23 -4.95 -7.76
C VAL A 73 -1.44 -5.87 -7.62
N ASP A 74 -1.37 -7.11 -8.12
CA ASP A 74 -2.51 -8.02 -8.10
C ASP A 74 -2.83 -8.45 -6.66
N ALA A 75 -1.81 -8.80 -5.87
CA ALA A 75 -1.94 -9.07 -4.44
C ALA A 75 -2.47 -7.83 -3.67
N ALA A 76 -2.02 -6.64 -4.05
CA ALA A 76 -2.55 -5.39 -3.49
C ALA A 76 -4.04 -5.17 -3.85
N LYS A 77 -4.48 -5.59 -5.04
CA LYS A 77 -5.88 -5.52 -5.48
C LYS A 77 -6.77 -6.57 -4.82
N GLU A 78 -6.22 -7.73 -4.48
CA GLU A 78 -6.91 -8.81 -3.76
C GLU A 78 -7.06 -8.52 -2.26
N TRP A 79 -6.35 -7.53 -1.73
CA TRP A 79 -6.47 -7.12 -0.34
C TRP A 79 -7.91 -6.71 0.01
N ASN A 80 -8.50 -7.45 0.96
CA ASN A 80 -9.91 -7.30 1.34
C ASN A 80 -10.13 -7.39 2.86
N GLU A 81 -9.06 -7.35 3.66
CA GLU A 81 -9.09 -7.48 5.14
C GLU A 81 -9.50 -6.17 5.83
N GLN A 82 -10.51 -5.49 5.30
CA GLN A 82 -10.86 -4.16 5.71
C GLN A 82 -12.31 -4.11 6.20
N ALA A 83 -12.55 -3.44 7.34
CA ALA A 83 -13.85 -3.44 8.03
C ALA A 83 -15.01 -2.79 7.24
N TRP A 84 -14.70 -2.18 6.11
CA TRP A 84 -15.52 -1.25 5.36
C TRP A 84 -15.76 -1.72 3.89
N GLY A 85 -15.80 -3.04 3.69
CA GLY A 85 -16.26 -3.68 2.45
C GLY A 85 -15.21 -3.76 1.32
N PRO A 86 -15.51 -4.42 0.19
CA PRO A 86 -14.56 -4.65 -0.88
C PRO A 86 -14.22 -3.38 -1.66
N VAL A 87 -12.97 -3.29 -2.14
CA VAL A 87 -12.58 -2.25 -3.10
C VAL A 87 -13.11 -2.62 -4.48
N VAL A 88 -13.81 -1.67 -5.11
CA VAL A 88 -14.13 -1.71 -6.53
C VAL A 88 -13.00 -0.98 -7.27
N TRP A 89 -12.14 -1.74 -7.95
CA TRP A 89 -11.05 -1.18 -8.73
C TRP A 89 -11.54 -0.59 -10.05
N ASP A 90 -10.93 0.52 -10.46
CA ASP A 90 -11.21 1.14 -11.76
C ASP A 90 -10.71 0.23 -12.90
N LYS A 91 -11.37 0.32 -14.06
CA LYS A 91 -11.02 -0.44 -15.27
C LYS A 91 -9.88 0.22 -16.04
#